data_AF-A1T8B4-F1
#
_entry.id   AF-A1T8B4-F1
#
_cell.length_a   1.000
_cell.length_b   1.000
_cell.length_c   1.000
_cell.angle_alpha   90.00
_cell.angle_beta   90.00
_cell.angle_gamma   90.00
#
_symmetry.space_group_name_H-M   'P 1'
#
loop_
_entity.id
_entity.type
_entity.pdbx_description
1 polymer ?
#
loop_
_entity_poly.entity_id
_entity_poly.type
_entity_poly.pdbx_seq_one_letter_code
_entity_poly.pdbx_strand_id
1 'polypeptide(L)'
;MNRTCRAVAVSALTAALVACHHDSPVRAEAPDLGCRQVTSAIDGMYDNLPFPPHFSERNPGKRGGEFDANRVLGALPHVAMRDGYTLDYVYHQDGMGGYPLLYARPADQQPYADESEYQAAPDQPEYLSFITPQDSAQGYLEYAILAQSANQFYLDWHANYNDWQVVCSSDDIEDVIRSLEDGGPGRPITDAQKQAARAIVDPEPSVVLDDTTAKVTMLVFTKWGGFYRRTLTINRSDHAIVDERDQPLVEYDCGIAF
;
A
#
# COMPACT_ATOMS: atom_id res chain seq x y z
N MET A 1 -70.21 -63.45 -21.29
CA MET A 1 -70.18 -62.45 -22.38
C MET A 1 -69.15 -61.37 -22.02
N ASN A 2 -68.17 -61.22 -22.91
CA ASN A 2 -67.22 -60.12 -23.12
C ASN A 2 -66.35 -59.64 -21.93
N ARG A 3 -65.18 -60.25 -21.80
CA ARG A 3 -63.96 -59.58 -21.33
C ARG A 3 -63.12 -59.18 -22.54
N THR A 4 -63.10 -57.88 -22.83
CA THR A 4 -62.26 -57.28 -23.88
C THR A 4 -60.91 -56.94 -23.27
N CYS A 5 -59.88 -57.73 -23.60
CA CYS A 5 -58.48 -57.37 -23.37
C CYS A 5 -58.12 -56.20 -24.29
N ARG A 6 -57.84 -55.02 -23.72
CA ARG A 6 -57.11 -53.95 -24.40
C ARG A 6 -55.66 -53.98 -23.91
N ALA A 7 -54.78 -54.33 -24.84
CA ALA A 7 -53.36 -54.03 -24.76
C ALA A 7 -53.18 -52.50 -24.74
N VAL A 8 -52.37 -52.00 -23.80
CA VAL A 8 -51.83 -50.64 -23.87
C VAL A 8 -50.32 -50.77 -23.76
N ALA A 9 -49.68 -50.15 -24.75
CA ALA A 9 -48.26 -50.24 -25.06
C ALA A 9 -47.40 -49.47 -24.04
N VAL A 10 -46.19 -50.00 -23.89
CA VAL A 10 -45.03 -49.46 -23.20
C VAL A 10 -44.55 -48.18 -23.90
N SER A 11 -44.36 -47.11 -23.14
CA SER A 11 -43.44 -46.02 -23.47
C SER A 11 -42.84 -45.48 -22.17
N ALA A 12 -41.66 -45.99 -21.82
CA ALA A 12 -40.82 -45.43 -20.78
C ALA A 12 -40.09 -44.21 -21.36
N LEU A 13 -40.39 -43.02 -20.86
CA LEU A 13 -39.68 -41.79 -21.18
C LEU A 13 -38.68 -41.50 -20.05
N THR A 14 -37.46 -42.00 -20.18
CA THR A 14 -36.37 -41.73 -19.26
C THR A 14 -35.82 -40.34 -19.57
N ALA A 15 -36.23 -39.34 -18.79
CA ALA A 15 -35.64 -38.01 -18.84
C ALA A 15 -34.22 -38.06 -18.27
N ALA A 16 -33.22 -37.97 -19.13
CA ALA A 16 -31.83 -37.77 -18.74
C ALA A 16 -31.67 -36.33 -18.21
N LEU A 17 -31.64 -36.18 -16.88
CA LEU A 17 -31.11 -34.97 -16.24
C LEU A 17 -29.59 -34.97 -16.46
N VAL A 18 -29.15 -34.26 -17.49
CA VAL A 18 -27.74 -33.86 -17.64
C VAL A 18 -27.46 -32.89 -16.51
N ALA A 19 -26.79 -33.37 -15.46
CA ALA A 19 -26.16 -32.52 -14.46
C ALA A 19 -25.07 -31.72 -15.17
N CYS A 20 -25.35 -30.45 -15.48
CA CYS A 20 -24.31 -29.51 -15.85
C CYS A 20 -23.44 -29.29 -14.61
N HIS A 21 -22.35 -30.05 -14.47
CA HIS A 21 -21.21 -29.63 -13.67
C HIS A 21 -20.72 -28.31 -14.26
N HIS A 22 -21.15 -27.20 -13.67
CA HIS A 22 -20.40 -25.95 -13.76
C HIS A 22 -19.12 -26.19 -12.99
N ASP A 23 -18.09 -26.68 -13.68
CA ASP A 23 -16.73 -26.47 -13.23
C ASP A 23 -16.56 -24.95 -13.21
N SER A 24 -16.68 -24.35 -12.03
CA SER A 24 -16.22 -23.00 -11.81
C SER A 24 -14.78 -22.96 -12.29
N PRO A 25 -14.42 -22.04 -13.21
CA PRO A 25 -13.04 -21.95 -13.67
C PRO A 25 -12.17 -21.78 -12.42
N VAL A 26 -11.26 -22.73 -12.21
CA VAL A 26 -10.22 -22.62 -11.18
C VAL A 26 -9.49 -21.32 -11.48
N ARG A 27 -9.71 -20.31 -10.64
CA ARG A 27 -9.05 -19.02 -10.78
C ARG A 27 -7.56 -19.30 -10.66
N ALA A 28 -6.79 -18.97 -11.69
CA ALA A 28 -5.35 -19.06 -11.63
C ALA A 28 -4.88 -18.20 -10.44
N GLU A 29 -4.11 -18.81 -9.56
CA GLU A 29 -3.52 -18.13 -8.41
C GLU A 29 -2.64 -16.99 -8.93
N ALA A 30 -2.85 -15.78 -8.42
CA ALA A 30 -2.03 -14.65 -8.81
C ALA A 30 -0.58 -14.92 -8.39
N PRO A 31 0.42 -14.56 -9.22
CA PRO A 31 1.81 -14.71 -8.82
C PRO A 31 2.08 -13.86 -7.58
N ASP A 32 2.78 -14.43 -6.60
CA ASP A 32 3.26 -13.70 -5.43
C ASP A 32 4.26 -12.62 -5.87
N LEU A 33 3.89 -11.36 -5.67
CA LEU A 33 4.71 -10.21 -6.02
C LEU A 33 5.65 -9.79 -4.88
N GLY A 34 5.71 -10.54 -3.77
CA GLY A 34 6.59 -10.27 -2.64
C GLY A 34 6.11 -9.15 -1.72
N CYS A 35 4.85 -8.73 -1.84
CA CYS A 35 4.28 -7.58 -1.12
C CYS A 35 4.56 -7.65 0.39
N ARG A 36 4.17 -8.74 1.05
CA ARG A 36 4.31 -8.89 2.51
C ARG A 36 5.76 -8.85 2.96
N GLN A 37 6.68 -9.45 2.19
CA GLN A 37 8.10 -9.42 2.51
C GLN A 37 8.65 -7.99 2.53
N VAL A 38 8.30 -7.22 1.51
CA VAL A 38 8.73 -5.83 1.37
C VAL A 38 8.12 -4.94 2.45
N THR A 39 6.80 -5.01 2.65
CA THR A 39 6.10 -4.17 3.64
C THR A 39 6.56 -4.47 5.05
N SER A 40 6.65 -5.75 5.44
CA SER A 40 7.15 -6.15 6.76
C SER A 40 8.61 -5.72 6.99
N ALA A 41 9.44 -5.70 5.94
CA ALA A 41 10.81 -5.21 6.07
C ALA A 41 10.86 -3.71 6.34
N ILE A 42 10.01 -2.91 5.68
CA ILE A 42 9.90 -1.46 5.91
C ILE A 42 9.28 -1.17 7.28
N ASP A 43 8.17 -1.82 7.62
CA ASP A 43 7.49 -1.66 8.91
C ASP A 43 8.45 -1.96 10.07
N GLY A 44 9.23 -3.05 9.97
CA GLY A 44 10.24 -3.39 10.97
C GLY A 44 11.38 -2.37 11.12
N MET A 45 11.57 -1.46 10.16
CA MET A 45 12.52 -0.34 10.30
C MET A 45 11.94 0.83 11.10
N TYR A 46 10.64 1.03 11.01
CA TYR A 46 9.93 2.13 11.67
C TYR A 46 9.40 1.73 13.05
N ASP A 47 9.13 0.44 13.23
CA ASP A 47 8.70 -0.14 14.49
C ASP A 47 9.69 0.19 15.61
N ASN A 48 9.19 0.83 16.66
CA ASN A 48 9.96 1.26 17.82
C ASN A 48 11.12 2.22 17.49
N LEU A 49 11.09 2.88 16.33
CA LEU A 49 12.06 3.90 15.98
C LEU A 49 11.90 5.10 16.94
N PRO A 50 12.89 5.38 17.81
CA PRO A 50 12.73 6.40 18.85
C PRO A 50 12.71 7.79 18.22
N PHE A 51 11.68 8.57 18.53
CA PHE A 51 11.58 9.95 18.07
C PHE A 51 12.77 10.80 18.58
N PRO A 52 13.54 11.47 17.70
CA PRO A 52 14.64 12.32 18.10
C PRO A 52 14.09 13.57 18.81
N PRO A 53 14.38 13.82 20.10
CA PRO A 53 13.73 14.91 20.83
C PRO A 53 13.94 16.31 20.23
N HIS A 54 15.05 16.51 19.51
CA HIS A 54 15.34 17.77 18.86
C HIS A 54 14.47 18.04 17.63
N PHE A 55 13.75 17.06 17.10
CA PHE A 55 12.78 17.25 16.02
C PHE A 55 11.49 17.96 16.49
N SER A 56 11.31 18.17 17.80
CA SER A 56 10.28 19.07 18.33
C SER A 56 10.71 20.54 18.33
N GLU A 57 11.97 20.84 18.00
CA GLU A 57 12.45 22.22 17.85
C GLU A 57 11.96 22.82 16.52
N ARG A 58 11.91 24.15 16.42
CA ARG A 58 11.56 24.83 15.16
C ARG A 58 12.70 24.65 14.14
N ASN A 59 12.37 24.25 12.92
CA ASN A 59 13.31 24.03 11.81
C ASN A 59 14.51 23.15 12.24
N PRO A 60 14.24 21.92 12.69
CA PRO A 60 15.27 21.08 13.26
C PRO A 60 16.19 20.53 12.16
N GLY A 61 17.48 20.56 12.42
CA GLY A 61 18.48 19.88 11.62
C GLY A 61 18.88 18.54 12.22
N LYS A 62 19.27 17.59 11.37
CA LYS A 62 19.81 16.29 11.81
C LYS A 62 21.14 16.48 12.56
N ARG A 63 21.39 15.67 13.59
CA ARG A 63 22.58 15.74 14.45
C ARG A 63 23.47 14.50 14.35
N GLY A 64 23.07 13.52 13.54
CA GLY A 64 23.76 12.25 13.34
C GLY A 64 23.16 11.15 14.21
N GLY A 65 23.01 9.96 13.61
CA GLY A 65 22.41 8.79 14.25
C GLY A 65 20.88 8.71 14.10
N GLU A 66 20.25 9.67 13.43
CA GLU A 66 18.87 9.54 12.98
C GLU A 66 18.73 8.47 11.88
N PHE A 67 17.49 8.12 11.57
CA PHE A 67 17.14 7.14 10.54
C PHE A 67 17.83 7.43 9.19
N ASP A 68 18.31 6.39 8.52
CA ASP A 68 18.85 6.50 7.16
C ASP A 68 17.77 6.08 6.15
N ALA A 69 17.27 7.04 5.38
CA ALA A 69 16.23 6.81 4.38
C ALA A 69 16.65 5.80 3.29
N ASN A 70 17.95 5.64 3.02
CA ASN A 70 18.42 4.64 2.05
C ASN A 70 18.17 3.20 2.51
N ARG A 71 17.92 2.97 3.81
CA ARG A 71 17.56 1.64 4.32
C ARG A 71 16.27 1.13 3.69
N VAL A 72 15.32 2.02 3.38
CA VAL A 72 14.05 1.68 2.70
C VAL A 72 14.32 1.08 1.33
N LEU A 73 15.23 1.68 0.54
CA LEU A 73 15.65 1.15 -0.75
C LEU A 73 16.32 -0.24 -0.63
N GLY A 74 16.98 -0.51 0.49
CA GLY A 74 17.55 -1.83 0.78
C GLY A 74 16.50 -2.94 0.96
N ALA A 75 15.24 -2.60 1.24
CA ALA A 75 14.12 -3.56 1.30
C ALA A 75 13.41 -3.77 -0.04
N LEU A 76 13.79 -3.00 -1.07
CA LEU A 76 13.12 -2.94 -2.37
C LEU A 76 14.08 -3.38 -3.49
N PRO A 77 14.36 -4.68 -3.64
CA PRO A 77 15.38 -5.18 -4.56
C PRO A 77 15.08 -4.94 -6.06
N HIS A 78 13.85 -4.58 -6.41
CA HIS A 78 13.39 -4.32 -7.76
C HIS A 78 13.22 -2.83 -8.07
N VAL A 79 13.67 -1.92 -7.19
CA VAL A 79 13.84 -0.50 -7.51
C VAL A 79 15.28 -0.08 -7.29
N ALA A 80 15.74 0.93 -8.02
CA ALA A 80 17.09 1.45 -7.90
C ALA A 80 17.06 2.98 -7.86
N MET A 81 17.87 3.57 -6.98
CA MET A 81 18.24 4.97 -7.08
C MET A 81 19.08 5.18 -8.34
N ARG A 82 18.87 6.30 -9.03
CA ARG A 82 19.66 6.70 -10.19
C ARG A 82 21.14 6.80 -9.83
N ASP A 83 21.99 6.31 -10.71
CA ASP A 83 23.45 6.35 -10.51
C ASP A 83 23.95 7.76 -10.16
N GLY A 84 24.78 7.83 -9.12
CA GLY A 84 25.34 9.08 -8.61
C GLY A 84 24.41 9.85 -7.68
N TYR A 85 23.21 9.34 -7.35
CA TYR A 85 22.28 9.95 -6.41
C TYR A 85 22.10 9.11 -5.14
N THR A 86 21.62 9.75 -4.09
CA THR A 86 21.25 9.12 -2.81
C THR A 86 19.97 9.73 -2.29
N LEU A 87 19.22 8.96 -1.50
CA LEU A 87 18.00 9.41 -0.85
C LEU A 87 18.38 10.06 0.47
N ASP A 88 17.78 11.21 0.76
CA ASP A 88 18.04 11.94 1.98
C ASP A 88 16.74 12.63 2.43
N TYR A 89 16.76 13.26 3.60
CA TYR A 89 15.59 13.99 4.11
C TYR A 89 15.98 15.12 5.04
N VAL A 90 15.13 16.15 5.04
CA VAL A 90 15.04 17.17 6.08
C VAL A 90 13.77 16.93 6.89
N TYR A 91 13.70 17.43 8.11
CA TYR A 91 12.54 17.23 8.96
C TYR A 91 11.70 18.51 9.03
N HIS A 92 10.44 18.40 8.63
CA HIS A 92 9.45 19.47 8.76
C HIS A 92 8.89 19.49 10.18
N GLN A 93 8.79 20.67 10.79
CA GLN A 93 8.13 20.89 12.08
C GLN A 93 7.57 22.31 12.15
N ASP A 94 6.24 22.42 12.14
CA ASP A 94 5.53 23.71 12.17
C ASP A 94 4.68 23.90 13.44
N GLY A 95 4.78 22.97 14.40
CA GLY A 95 3.99 22.98 15.61
C GLY A 95 2.58 22.41 15.45
N MET A 96 2.11 22.13 14.23
CA MET A 96 0.93 21.31 13.93
C MET A 96 1.29 19.84 13.70
N GLY A 97 2.56 19.56 13.46
CA GLY A 97 3.10 18.22 13.44
C GLY A 97 4.46 18.24 12.76
N GLY A 98 5.04 17.06 12.62
CA GLY A 98 6.30 16.93 11.92
C GLY A 98 6.45 15.62 11.18
N TYR A 99 7.16 15.70 10.05
CA TYR A 99 7.35 14.58 9.15
C TYR A 99 8.62 14.77 8.30
N PRO A 100 9.22 13.69 7.82
CA PRO A 100 10.36 13.77 6.92
C PRO A 100 9.91 14.24 5.53
N LEU A 101 10.64 15.21 5.00
CA LEU A 101 10.58 15.62 3.60
C LEU A 101 11.72 14.92 2.85
N LEU A 102 11.38 13.87 2.10
CA LEU A 102 12.34 13.14 1.29
C LEU A 102 12.75 13.94 0.07
N TYR A 103 14.03 13.84 -0.29
CA TYR A 103 14.57 14.37 -1.53
C TYR A 103 15.72 13.49 -2.04
N ALA A 104 15.95 13.54 -3.35
CA ALA A 104 17.14 12.97 -3.95
C ALA A 104 18.21 14.05 -4.12
N ARG A 105 19.47 13.70 -3.85
CA ARG A 105 20.63 14.58 -4.12
C ARG A 105 21.78 13.81 -4.75
N PRO A 106 22.69 14.47 -5.50
CA PRO A 106 23.97 13.89 -5.86
C PRO A 106 24.69 13.35 -4.61
N ALA A 107 25.29 12.18 -4.73
CA ALA A 107 25.92 11.49 -3.61
C ALA A 107 27.09 12.29 -3.00
N ASP A 108 27.75 13.13 -3.79
CA ASP A 108 28.85 14.02 -3.39
C ASP A 108 28.38 15.40 -2.89
N GLN A 109 27.12 15.77 -3.10
CA GLN A 109 26.53 16.98 -2.51
C GLN A 109 26.35 16.77 -1.01
N GLN A 110 26.68 17.78 -0.20
CA GLN A 110 26.31 17.75 1.23
C GLN A 110 24.78 17.72 1.39
N PRO A 111 24.26 16.95 2.36
CA PRO A 111 22.84 17.05 2.74
C PRO A 111 22.47 18.48 3.12
N TYR A 112 21.23 18.89 2.85
CA TYR A 112 20.69 20.12 3.44
C TYR A 112 20.66 19.98 4.97
N ALA A 113 21.05 21.04 5.67
CA ALA A 113 21.13 21.03 7.13
C ALA A 113 19.74 20.95 7.78
N ASP A 114 18.76 21.65 7.19
CA ASP A 114 17.39 21.76 7.69
C ASP A 114 16.41 22.11 6.55
N GLU A 115 15.12 22.17 6.89
CA GLU A 115 14.05 22.47 5.93
C GLU A 115 14.21 23.84 5.27
N SER A 116 14.69 24.86 5.99
CA SER A 116 14.86 26.21 5.43
C SER A 116 15.92 26.23 4.33
N GLU A 117 17.02 25.49 4.49
CA GLU A 117 18.04 25.35 3.44
C GLU A 117 17.49 24.58 2.23
N TYR A 118 16.78 23.47 2.47
CA TYR A 118 16.11 22.71 1.42
C TYR A 118 15.13 23.58 0.63
N GLN A 119 14.32 24.39 1.32
CA GLN A 119 13.35 25.29 0.70
C GLN A 119 13.99 26.40 -0.12
N ALA A 120 15.19 26.85 0.25
CA ALA A 120 15.95 27.87 -0.46
C ALA A 120 16.69 27.33 -1.69
N ALA A 121 16.83 26.01 -1.83
CA ALA A 121 17.54 25.41 -2.95
C ALA A 121 16.79 25.64 -4.29
N PRO A 122 17.49 25.99 -5.37
CA PRO A 122 16.89 26.05 -6.69
C PRO A 122 16.54 24.63 -7.14
N ASP A 123 15.30 24.44 -7.58
CA ASP A 123 14.77 23.18 -8.09
C ASP A 123 14.88 22.02 -7.07
N GLN A 124 13.89 21.90 -6.19
CA GLN A 124 13.76 20.73 -5.30
C GLN A 124 13.24 19.54 -6.11
N PRO A 125 14.10 18.57 -6.46
CA PRO A 125 13.62 17.42 -7.20
C PRO A 125 12.71 16.56 -6.32
N GLU A 126 11.55 16.20 -6.87
CA GLU A 126 10.75 15.12 -6.33
C GLU A 126 11.58 13.82 -6.39
N TYR A 127 11.70 13.11 -5.26
CA TYR A 127 12.68 12.02 -5.13
C TYR A 127 12.34 10.80 -6.00
N LEU A 128 11.07 10.51 -6.24
CA LEU A 128 10.63 9.39 -7.06
C LEU A 128 11.07 9.54 -8.53
N SER A 129 11.27 10.76 -9.03
CA SER A 129 11.85 11.01 -10.35
C SER A 129 13.32 10.57 -10.51
N PHE A 130 13.96 10.14 -9.41
CA PHE A 130 15.31 9.60 -9.35
C PHE A 130 15.31 8.10 -9.01
N ILE A 131 14.14 7.50 -8.84
CA ILE A 131 13.99 6.07 -8.61
C ILE A 131 13.53 5.40 -9.92
N THR A 132 14.19 4.31 -10.28
CA THR A 132 13.85 3.49 -11.44
C THR A 132 13.35 2.13 -10.96
N PRO A 133 12.09 1.77 -11.19
CA PRO A 133 11.67 0.38 -11.04
C PRO A 133 12.30 -0.48 -12.14
N GLN A 134 12.60 -1.74 -11.82
CA GLN A 134 12.78 -2.75 -12.85
C GLN A 134 11.49 -2.87 -13.66
N ASP A 135 11.61 -3.09 -14.97
CA ASP A 135 10.47 -3.20 -15.87
C ASP A 135 9.77 -4.57 -15.72
N SER A 136 9.13 -4.76 -14.57
CA SER A 136 8.46 -5.98 -14.13
C SER A 136 7.31 -5.66 -13.17
N ALA A 137 6.42 -6.62 -12.94
CA ALA A 137 5.32 -6.45 -11.99
C ALA A 137 5.83 -6.15 -10.57
N GLN A 138 6.87 -6.85 -10.12
CA GLN A 138 7.50 -6.62 -8.82
C GLN A 138 8.13 -5.23 -8.72
N GLY A 139 8.84 -4.77 -9.75
CA GLY A 139 9.47 -3.45 -9.76
C GLY A 139 8.47 -2.30 -9.61
N TYR A 140 7.36 -2.35 -10.35
CA TYR A 140 6.31 -1.33 -10.24
C TYR A 140 5.52 -1.44 -8.92
N LEU A 141 5.31 -2.65 -8.38
CA LEU A 141 4.72 -2.79 -7.05
C LEU A 141 5.61 -2.17 -5.96
N GLU A 142 6.90 -2.48 -5.97
CA GLU A 142 7.85 -1.93 -5.00
C GLU A 142 7.98 -0.41 -5.12
N TYR A 143 7.91 0.14 -6.34
CA TYR A 143 7.86 1.59 -6.56
C TYR A 143 6.60 2.22 -5.94
N ALA A 144 5.44 1.59 -6.09
CA ALA A 144 4.20 2.04 -5.47
C ALA A 144 4.25 1.96 -3.93
N ILE A 145 4.85 0.90 -3.38
CA ILE A 145 5.07 0.76 -1.93
C ILE A 145 6.03 1.84 -1.44
N LEU A 146 7.11 2.14 -2.16
CA LEU A 146 8.04 3.22 -1.83
C LEU A 146 7.31 4.57 -1.78
N ALA A 147 6.58 4.90 -2.85
CA ALA A 147 5.82 6.15 -2.94
C ALA A 147 4.84 6.33 -1.76
N GLN A 148 4.28 5.23 -1.25
CA GLN A 148 3.38 5.21 -0.11
C GLN A 148 4.07 5.36 1.25
N SER A 149 5.18 4.64 1.45
CA SER A 149 5.69 4.31 2.79
C SER A 149 7.02 4.97 3.13
N ALA A 150 7.75 5.51 2.14
CA ALA A 150 9.10 6.00 2.35
C ALA A 150 9.19 7.17 3.35
N ASN A 151 8.13 7.97 3.49
CA ASN A 151 8.09 9.15 4.36
C ASN A 151 7.32 8.93 5.68
N GLN A 152 7.00 7.67 6.04
CA GLN A 152 6.20 7.34 7.23
C GLN A 152 7.03 7.04 8.49
N PHE A 153 8.20 7.66 8.64
CA PHE A 153 9.04 7.55 9.83
C PHE A 153 9.10 8.88 10.59
N TYR A 154 9.30 8.85 11.90
CA TYR A 154 9.32 10.04 12.76
C TYR A 154 8.07 10.94 12.63
N LEU A 155 6.89 10.37 12.38
CA LEU A 155 5.66 11.15 12.31
C LEU A 155 5.28 11.71 13.71
N ASP A 156 5.08 13.02 13.79
CA ASP A 156 4.73 13.74 15.02
C ASP A 156 3.36 14.41 14.92
N TRP A 157 2.61 14.34 16.03
CA TRP A 157 1.26 14.88 16.20
C TRP A 157 0.33 14.63 14.99
N HIS A 158 -0.15 15.67 14.30
CA HIS A 158 -1.08 15.50 13.17
C HIS A 158 -0.45 14.85 11.94
N ALA A 159 0.89 14.77 11.84
CA ALA A 159 1.51 14.00 10.77
C ALA A 159 1.25 12.49 10.87
N ASN A 160 0.83 12.00 12.05
CA ASN A 160 0.38 10.62 12.23
C ASN A 160 -0.85 10.26 11.40
N TYR A 161 -1.48 11.23 10.72
CA TYR A 161 -2.50 11.02 9.69
C TYR A 161 -1.96 10.34 8.43
N ASN A 162 -0.65 10.41 8.19
CA ASN A 162 0.03 9.70 7.13
C ASN A 162 0.47 8.30 7.59
N ASP A 163 -0.47 7.45 7.98
CA ASP A 163 -0.21 6.10 8.51
C ASP A 163 -0.72 4.98 7.59
N TRP A 164 -0.62 5.22 6.29
CA TRP A 164 -1.11 4.31 5.28
C TRP A 164 -0.30 3.01 5.27
N GLN A 165 -0.96 1.91 5.63
CA GLN A 165 -0.42 0.57 5.60
C GLN A 165 -0.84 -0.12 4.30
N VAL A 166 0.09 -0.80 3.63
CA VAL A 166 -0.24 -1.67 2.49
C VAL A 166 -0.68 -3.03 3.03
N VAL A 167 -1.88 -3.46 2.64
CA VAL A 167 -2.47 -4.74 3.05
C VAL A 167 -2.26 -5.73 1.91
N CYS A 168 -1.45 -6.76 2.14
CA CYS A 168 -0.99 -7.66 1.09
C CYS A 168 -1.83 -8.94 0.96
N SER A 169 -2.72 -9.23 1.90
CA SER A 169 -3.46 -10.49 1.99
C SER A 169 -4.64 -10.41 2.95
N SER A 170 -5.50 -11.44 2.96
CA SER A 170 -6.57 -11.57 3.97
C SER A 170 -6.03 -11.70 5.40
N ASP A 171 -4.84 -12.28 5.58
CA ASP A 171 -4.21 -12.38 6.89
C ASP A 171 -3.82 -10.99 7.42
N ASP A 172 -3.35 -10.08 6.55
CA ASP A 172 -3.03 -8.70 6.93
C ASP A 172 -4.30 -7.92 7.34
N ILE A 173 -5.46 -8.25 6.76
CA ILE A 173 -6.75 -7.68 7.20
C ILE A 173 -7.03 -8.08 8.66
N GLU A 174 -6.77 -9.34 9.03
CA GLU A 174 -6.95 -9.78 10.42
C GLU A 174 -5.92 -9.13 11.35
N ASP A 175 -4.68 -8.88 10.88
CA ASP A 175 -3.67 -8.11 11.63
C ASP A 175 -4.16 -6.69 11.92
N VAL A 176 -4.72 -6.00 10.91
CA VAL A 176 -5.32 -4.67 11.08
C VAL A 176 -6.49 -4.71 12.06
N ILE A 177 -7.40 -5.69 11.93
CA ILE A 177 -8.54 -5.83 12.86
C ILE A 177 -8.05 -6.01 14.29
N ARG A 178 -7.06 -6.89 14.53
CA ARG A 178 -6.48 -7.12 15.85
C ARG A 178 -5.81 -5.87 16.41
N SER A 179 -5.04 -5.16 15.60
CA SER A 179 -4.39 -3.90 15.98
C SER A 179 -5.41 -2.85 16.45
N LEU A 180 -6.56 -2.75 15.78
CA LEU A 180 -7.65 -1.86 16.19
C LEU A 180 -8.38 -2.32 17.46
N GLU A 181 -8.38 -3.62 17.76
CA GLU A 181 -8.97 -4.19 18.98
C GLU A 181 -8.05 -4.06 20.21
N ASP A 182 -6.74 -4.14 20.02
CA ASP A 182 -5.73 -4.05 21.08
C ASP A 182 -5.64 -2.65 21.72
N GLY A 183 -6.31 -1.67 21.11
CA GLY A 183 -6.52 -0.33 21.63
C GLY A 183 -5.57 0.70 21.01
N GLY A 184 -6.13 1.87 20.72
CA GLY A 184 -5.42 2.99 20.11
C GLY A 184 -6.25 4.27 20.23
N PRO A 185 -5.72 5.43 19.76
CA PRO A 185 -6.51 6.64 19.71
C PRO A 185 -7.70 6.47 18.76
N GLY A 186 -8.90 6.84 19.22
CA GLY A 186 -10.13 6.81 18.44
C GLY A 186 -11.19 5.84 18.98
N ARG A 187 -12.24 5.63 18.17
CA ARG A 187 -13.37 4.74 18.48
C ARG A 187 -13.04 3.29 18.10
N PRO A 188 -13.44 2.28 18.87
CA PRO A 188 -13.23 0.88 18.47
C PRO A 188 -13.89 0.56 17.13
N ILE A 189 -13.26 -0.33 16.36
CA ILE A 189 -13.87 -0.90 15.15
C ILE A 189 -15.11 -1.73 15.51
N THR A 190 -16.21 -1.52 14.77
CA THR A 190 -17.48 -2.24 15.00
C THR A 190 -17.48 -3.63 14.37
N ASP A 191 -18.32 -4.55 14.87
CA ASP A 191 -18.45 -5.89 14.27
C ASP A 191 -18.90 -5.85 12.80
N ALA A 192 -19.72 -4.87 12.43
CA ALA A 192 -20.12 -4.65 11.04
C ALA A 192 -18.92 -4.29 10.15
N GLN A 193 -18.03 -3.42 10.63
CA GLN A 193 -16.80 -3.07 9.91
C GLN A 193 -15.83 -4.25 9.81
N LYS A 194 -15.69 -5.06 10.87
CA LYS A 194 -14.88 -6.30 10.82
C LYS A 194 -15.41 -7.27 9.77
N GLN A 195 -16.74 -7.48 9.73
CA GLN A 195 -17.37 -8.33 8.72
C GLN A 195 -17.18 -7.77 7.29
N ALA A 196 -17.30 -6.45 7.12
CA ALA A 196 -17.07 -5.80 5.83
C ALA A 196 -15.61 -5.92 5.37
N ALA A 197 -14.64 -5.75 6.29
CA ALA A 197 -13.21 -5.91 5.99
C ALA A 197 -12.89 -7.34 5.57
N ARG A 198 -13.42 -8.34 6.29
CA ARG A 198 -13.31 -9.77 5.93
C ARG A 198 -13.96 -10.14 4.61
N ALA A 199 -14.92 -9.34 4.14
CA ALA A 199 -15.61 -9.54 2.87
C ALA A 199 -14.89 -8.89 1.67
N ILE A 200 -13.75 -8.21 1.90
CA ILE A 200 -12.94 -7.65 0.82
C ILE A 200 -12.40 -8.80 -0.05
N VAL A 201 -12.79 -8.77 -1.32
CA VAL A 201 -12.34 -9.74 -2.32
C VAL A 201 -11.06 -9.24 -2.97
N ASP A 202 -10.09 -10.15 -3.16
CA ASP A 202 -8.77 -9.89 -3.76
C ASP A 202 -7.99 -8.80 -3.01
N PRO A 203 -7.57 -9.07 -1.76
CA PRO A 203 -6.72 -8.16 -1.00
C PRO A 203 -5.29 -8.10 -1.53
N GLU A 204 -4.82 -9.13 -2.24
CA GLU A 204 -3.48 -9.15 -2.81
C GLU A 204 -3.30 -8.04 -3.87
N PRO A 205 -2.13 -7.38 -3.93
CA PRO A 205 -1.89 -6.39 -4.95
C PRO A 205 -1.83 -7.03 -6.33
N SER A 206 -2.15 -6.24 -7.35
CA SER A 206 -2.03 -6.63 -8.75
C SER A 206 -1.34 -5.56 -9.56
N VAL A 207 -0.57 -5.99 -10.56
CA VAL A 207 0.10 -5.09 -11.50
C VAL A 207 -0.23 -5.52 -12.92
N VAL A 208 -0.76 -4.58 -13.70
CA VAL A 208 -1.04 -4.76 -15.13
C VAL A 208 -0.10 -3.86 -15.90
N LEU A 209 0.73 -4.45 -16.76
CA LEU A 209 1.65 -3.74 -17.64
C LEU A 209 1.05 -3.67 -19.04
N ASP A 210 1.04 -2.47 -19.62
CA ASP A 210 0.83 -2.24 -21.05
C ASP A 210 2.04 -1.51 -21.65
N ASP A 211 2.07 -1.27 -22.96
CA ASP A 211 3.21 -0.68 -23.67
C ASP A 211 3.69 0.68 -23.11
N THR A 212 2.82 1.40 -22.40
CA THR A 212 3.05 2.78 -21.96
C THR A 212 2.95 2.98 -20.46
N THR A 213 2.17 2.15 -19.77
CA THR A 213 1.86 2.33 -18.35
C THR A 213 1.94 1.03 -17.57
N ALA A 214 2.25 1.16 -16.29
CA ALA A 214 2.06 0.15 -15.28
C ALA A 214 0.93 0.60 -14.37
N LYS A 215 -0.13 -0.20 -14.28
CA LYS A 215 -1.24 0.02 -13.35
C LYS A 215 -1.08 -0.87 -12.14
N VAL A 216 -0.83 -0.27 -10.99
CA VAL A 216 -0.65 -0.95 -9.71
C VAL A 216 -1.92 -0.76 -8.88
N THR A 217 -2.55 -1.84 -8.46
CA THR A 217 -3.71 -1.80 -7.56
C THR A 217 -3.35 -2.52 -6.26
N MET A 218 -3.51 -1.82 -5.14
CA MET A 218 -3.20 -2.32 -3.79
C MET A 218 -4.39 -2.09 -2.87
N LEU A 219 -4.56 -2.96 -1.88
CA LEU A 219 -5.38 -2.66 -0.72
C LEU A 219 -4.50 -1.87 0.27
N VAL A 220 -5.03 -0.76 0.78
CA VAL A 220 -4.37 0.05 1.80
C VAL A 220 -5.32 0.30 2.96
N PHE A 221 -4.75 0.52 4.14
CA PHE A 221 -5.48 0.83 5.36
C PHE A 221 -4.90 2.08 6.03
N THR A 222 -5.76 2.88 6.64
CA THR A 222 -5.36 3.95 7.55
C THR A 222 -6.28 3.97 8.76
N LYS A 223 -5.75 4.23 9.96
CA LYS A 223 -6.60 4.34 11.17
C LYS A 223 -7.49 5.58 11.20
N TRP A 224 -7.43 6.42 10.17
CA TRP A 224 -8.22 7.64 10.07
C TRP A 224 -9.41 7.53 9.12
N GLY A 225 -9.39 6.53 8.22
CA GLY A 225 -10.39 6.40 7.15
C GLY A 225 -10.83 4.96 6.84
N GLY A 226 -10.04 3.95 7.23
CA GLY A 226 -10.36 2.54 7.01
C GLY A 226 -9.65 1.94 5.80
N PHE A 227 -10.32 1.03 5.10
CA PHE A 227 -9.75 0.29 3.98
C PHE A 227 -10.12 0.92 2.64
N TYR A 228 -9.11 1.11 1.78
CA TYR A 228 -9.24 1.65 0.44
C TYR A 228 -8.57 0.75 -0.59
N ARG A 229 -9.18 0.63 -1.77
CA ARG A 229 -8.48 0.14 -2.95
C ARG A 229 -7.80 1.32 -3.63
N ARG A 230 -6.48 1.38 -3.48
CA ARG A 230 -5.62 2.38 -4.11
C ARG A 230 -5.16 1.88 -5.47
N THR A 231 -5.25 2.72 -6.48
CA THR A 231 -4.78 2.43 -7.83
C THR A 231 -3.87 3.56 -8.31
N LEU A 232 -2.63 3.21 -8.64
CA LEU A 232 -1.65 4.11 -9.24
C LEU A 232 -1.46 3.74 -10.71
N THR A 233 -1.48 4.73 -11.58
CA THR A 233 -1.06 4.58 -12.98
C THR A 233 0.29 5.26 -13.14
N ILE A 234 1.30 4.47 -13.50
CA ILE A 234 2.69 4.91 -13.60
C ILE A 234 3.10 4.87 -15.07
N ASN A 235 3.64 5.96 -15.59
CA ASN A 235 4.21 5.99 -16.94
C ASN A 235 5.49 5.15 -16.98
N ARG A 236 5.62 4.22 -17.95
CA ARG A 236 6.79 3.35 -18.05
C ARG A 236 8.04 4.05 -18.59
N SER A 237 7.93 5.21 -19.22
CA SER A 237 9.09 5.90 -19.82
C SER A 237 9.83 6.82 -18.84
N ASP A 238 9.10 7.50 -17.95
CA ASP A 238 9.65 8.47 -16.99
C ASP A 238 9.28 8.16 -15.53
N HIS A 239 8.51 7.10 -15.29
CA HIS A 239 8.06 6.62 -13.98
C HIS A 239 7.16 7.61 -13.22
N ALA A 240 6.67 8.66 -13.87
CA ALA A 240 5.74 9.58 -13.23
C ALA A 240 4.43 8.85 -12.87
N ILE A 241 3.95 9.06 -11.64
CA ILE A 241 2.58 8.69 -11.25
C ILE A 241 1.65 9.70 -11.90
N VAL A 242 0.90 9.27 -12.92
CA VAL A 242 0.04 10.14 -13.75
C VAL A 242 -1.43 10.11 -13.34
N ASP A 243 -1.85 9.12 -12.56
CA ASP A 243 -3.20 9.01 -11.97
C ASP A 243 -3.11 8.25 -10.65
N GLU A 244 -3.83 8.72 -9.64
CA GLU A 244 -3.99 8.09 -8.33
C GLU A 244 -5.46 8.10 -7.96
N ARG A 245 -6.00 6.94 -7.58
CA ARG A 245 -7.40 6.79 -7.18
C ARG A 245 -7.52 5.94 -5.92
N ASP A 246 -8.27 6.47 -4.97
CA ASP A 246 -8.68 5.76 -3.77
C ASP A 246 -10.17 5.48 -3.81
N GLN A 247 -10.51 4.19 -3.82
CA GLN A 247 -11.89 3.74 -3.67
C GLN A 247 -12.09 3.25 -2.24
N PRO A 248 -12.91 3.93 -1.40
CA PRO A 248 -13.23 3.42 -0.08
C PRO A 248 -13.97 2.08 -0.21
N LEU A 249 -13.52 1.08 0.55
CA LEU A 249 -14.15 -0.24 0.64
C LEU A 249 -14.85 -0.43 1.99
N VAL A 250 -14.19 -0.02 3.07
CA VAL A 250 -14.73 -0.06 4.42
C VAL A 250 -14.33 1.22 5.12
N GLU A 251 -15.27 2.12 5.30
CA GLU A 251 -15.04 3.38 6.02
C GLU A 251 -14.91 3.13 7.52
N TYR A 252 -13.97 3.83 8.14
CA TYR A 252 -13.74 3.81 9.58
C TYR A 252 -13.77 5.22 10.15
N ASP A 253 -14.82 5.51 10.92
CA ASP A 253 -14.92 6.73 11.73
C ASP A 253 -14.18 6.51 13.06
N CYS A 254 -12.93 6.93 13.11
CA CYS A 254 -12.12 6.93 14.34
C CYS A 254 -12.65 7.94 15.39
N GLY A 255 -13.62 8.80 15.06
CA GLY A 255 -14.26 9.74 15.98
C GLY A 255 -13.40 10.93 16.37
N ILE A 256 -12.25 11.12 15.72
CA ILE A 256 -11.35 12.26 15.91
C ILE A 256 -11.71 13.31 14.85
N ALA A 257 -11.97 14.54 15.30
CA ALA A 257 -12.17 15.68 14.41
C ALA A 257 -10.81 16.22 13.98
N PHE A 258 -10.65 16.42 12.67
CA PHE A 258 -9.44 16.94 12.04
C PHE A 258 -9.53 18.45 11.86
#